data_AF-A0A959NN80-F1
#
_entry.id   AF-A0A959NN80-F1
#
_cell.length_a   1.000
_cell.length_b   1.000
_cell.length_c   1.000
_cell.angle_alpha   90.00
_cell.angle_beta   90.00
_cell.angle_gamma   90.00
#
_symmetry.space_group_name_H-M   'P 1'
#
loop_
_entity.id
_entity.type
_entity.pdbx_description
1 polymer ?
#
loop_
_entity_poly.entity_id
_entity_poly.type
_entity_poly.pdbx_seq_one_letter_code
_entity_poly.pdbx_strand_id
1 'polypeptide(L)'
;MVDYSAINIEKLIIHKVGNKHKNIENHISHKLCNVDDELSTNLINYFFTPFSKQIEVNKLHHHSDLKLNDLYNYSEKIFNQPNNFIEVSQNILTHLY
;
A
#
# COMPACT_ATOMS: atom_id res chain seq x y z
N MET A 1 13.24 -19.12 -4.59
CA MET A 1 12.34 -18.23 -5.35
C MET A 1 11.07 -18.09 -4.52
N VAL A 2 10.60 -16.88 -4.25
CA VAL A 2 9.38 -16.69 -3.46
C VAL A 2 8.19 -17.14 -4.31
N ASP A 3 7.34 -17.99 -3.76
CA ASP A 3 6.12 -18.46 -4.42
C ASP A 3 4.98 -17.48 -4.16
N TYR A 4 4.38 -16.97 -5.23
CA TYR A 4 3.29 -15.99 -5.19
C TYR A 4 1.96 -16.59 -5.64
N SER A 5 1.88 -17.90 -5.89
CA SER A 5 0.68 -18.58 -6.38
C SER A 5 -0.51 -18.48 -5.42
N ALA A 6 -0.25 -18.27 -4.13
CA ALA A 6 -1.26 -18.10 -3.09
C ALA A 6 -1.62 -16.63 -2.79
N ILE A 7 -1.06 -15.66 -3.51
CA ILE A 7 -1.36 -14.23 -3.29
C ILE A 7 -2.73 -13.89 -3.90
N ASN A 8 -3.51 -13.12 -3.14
CA ASN A 8 -4.76 -12.54 -3.59
C ASN A 8 -4.83 -11.04 -3.23
N ILE A 9 -5.46 -10.24 -4.08
CA ILE A 9 -5.75 -8.82 -3.81
C ILE A 9 -7.23 -8.71 -3.41
N GLU A 10 -7.49 -8.62 -2.12
CA GLU A 10 -8.88 -8.49 -1.62
C GLU A 10 -9.46 -7.08 -1.77
N LYS A 11 -8.63 -6.06 -1.58
CA LYS A 11 -9.05 -4.64 -1.62
C LYS A 11 -8.01 -3.83 -2.37
N LEU A 12 -8.48 -2.98 -3.28
CA LEU A 12 -7.67 -2.02 -4.01
C LEU A 12 -8.31 -0.64 -3.93
N ILE A 13 -7.49 0.38 -3.66
CA ILE A 13 -7.90 1.79 -3.73
C ILE A 13 -6.74 2.60 -4.30
N ILE A 14 -7.06 3.56 -5.17
CA ILE A 14 -6.05 4.37 -5.86
C ILE A 14 -6.25 5.82 -5.45
N HIS A 15 -5.24 6.41 -4.81
CA HIS A 15 -5.18 7.83 -4.50
C HIS A 15 -4.17 8.53 -5.40
N LYS A 16 -4.30 9.84 -5.59
CA LYS A 16 -3.26 10.65 -6.24
C LYS A 16 -2.67 11.61 -5.23
N VAL A 17 -1.40 11.41 -4.91
CA VAL A 17 -0.63 12.32 -4.06
C VAL A 17 -0.45 13.64 -4.80
N GLY A 18 -0.77 14.74 -4.12
CA GLY A 18 -0.53 16.08 -4.61
C GLY A 18 0.94 16.47 -4.49
N ASN A 19 1.23 17.74 -4.73
CA ASN A 19 2.57 18.30 -4.53
C ASN A 19 2.45 19.63 -3.81
N LYS A 20 2.81 19.62 -2.52
CA LYS A 20 2.73 20.79 -1.64
C LYS A 20 3.52 21.99 -2.17
N HIS A 21 4.68 21.77 -2.78
CA HIS A 21 5.51 22.85 -3.34
C HIS A 21 4.91 23.50 -4.59
N LYS A 22 3.99 22.82 -5.27
CA LYS A 22 3.30 23.32 -6.47
C LYS A 22 1.85 23.70 -6.21
N ASN A 23 1.41 23.74 -4.94
CA ASN A 23 0.01 23.96 -4.56
C ASN A 23 -0.97 23.00 -5.26
N ILE A 24 -0.54 21.77 -5.53
CA ILE A 24 -1.41 20.72 -6.06
C ILE A 24 -1.90 19.92 -4.87
N GLU A 25 -3.21 19.83 -4.68
CA GLU A 25 -3.82 19.07 -3.56
C GLU A 25 -3.84 17.56 -3.83
N ASN A 26 -4.05 16.79 -2.77
CA ASN A 26 -4.33 15.36 -2.86
C ASN A 26 -5.69 15.11 -3.53
N HIS A 27 -5.76 14.09 -4.40
CA HIS A 27 -7.05 13.55 -4.82
C HIS A 27 -7.33 12.26 -4.07
N ILE A 28 -8.36 12.32 -3.23
CA ILE A 28 -8.77 11.24 -2.36
C ILE A 28 -9.84 10.39 -3.06
N SER A 29 -9.58 9.09 -3.18
CA SER A 29 -10.62 8.13 -3.52
C SER A 29 -11.42 7.73 -2.29
N HIS A 30 -12.74 7.65 -2.46
CA HIS A 30 -13.68 7.25 -1.41
C HIS A 30 -14.33 5.89 -1.67
N LYS A 31 -13.95 5.22 -2.76
CA LYS A 31 -14.49 3.91 -3.16
C LYS A 31 -13.35 2.99 -3.58
N LEU A 32 -13.54 1.70 -3.31
CA LEU A 32 -12.63 0.66 -3.76
C LEU A 32 -12.76 0.47 -5.28
N CYS A 33 -11.66 0.07 -5.90
CA CYS A 33 -11.67 -0.41 -7.27
C CYS A 33 -12.35 -1.78 -7.32
N ASN A 34 -13.11 -2.03 -8.39
CA ASN A 34 -13.51 -3.39 -8.71
C ASN A 34 -12.31 -4.11 -9.30
N VAL A 35 -11.90 -5.22 -8.70
CA VAL A 35 -10.75 -6.02 -9.16
C VAL A 35 -11.30 -7.36 -9.63
N ASP A 36 -11.18 -7.63 -10.93
CA ASP A 36 -11.45 -8.95 -11.49
C ASP A 36 -10.17 -9.82 -11.49
N ASP A 37 -10.34 -11.10 -11.83
CA ASP A 37 -9.25 -12.08 -11.77
C ASP A 37 -8.10 -11.73 -12.74
N GLU A 38 -8.42 -11.17 -13.91
CA GLU A 38 -7.43 -10.77 -14.91
C GLU A 38 -6.60 -9.58 -14.40
N LEU A 39 -7.26 -8.54 -13.89
CA LEU A 39 -6.58 -7.39 -13.30
C LEU A 39 -5.77 -7.81 -12.08
N SER A 40 -6.33 -8.63 -11.19
CA SER A 40 -5.62 -9.15 -10.02
C SER A 40 -4.32 -9.86 -10.42
N THR A 41 -4.39 -10.77 -11.40
CA THR A 41 -3.23 -11.49 -11.93
C THR A 41 -2.18 -10.53 -12.50
N ASN A 42 -2.61 -9.54 -13.28
CA ASN A 42 -1.71 -8.55 -13.87
C ASN A 42 -1.02 -7.70 -12.80
N LEU A 43 -1.75 -7.26 -11.76
CA LEU A 43 -1.20 -6.47 -10.66
C LEU A 43 -0.22 -7.29 -9.81
N ILE A 44 -0.55 -8.54 -9.49
CA ILE A 44 0.35 -9.44 -8.74
C ILE A 44 1.64 -9.63 -9.52
N ASN A 45 1.55 -9.96 -10.81
CA ASN A 45 2.72 -10.11 -11.66
C ASN A 45 3.55 -8.83 -11.72
N TYR A 46 2.92 -7.67 -11.92
CA TYR A 46 3.62 -6.40 -12.01
C TYR A 46 4.33 -6.00 -10.70
N PHE A 47 3.63 -6.03 -9.56
CA PHE A 47 4.17 -5.54 -8.29
C PHE A 47 5.10 -6.53 -7.58
N PHE A 48 4.91 -7.84 -7.75
CA PHE A 48 5.71 -8.85 -7.04
C PHE A 48 6.92 -9.38 -7.84
N THR A 49 6.97 -9.16 -9.16
CA THR A 49 8.15 -9.51 -9.97
C THR A 49 9.46 -8.89 -9.47
N PRO A 50 9.51 -7.63 -9.01
CA PRO A 50 10.74 -7.07 -8.44
C PRO A 50 11.22 -7.82 -7.19
N PHE A 51 10.29 -8.30 -6.34
CA PHE A 51 10.62 -9.00 -5.09
C PHE A 51 11.21 -10.39 -5.31
N SER A 52 10.93 -11.06 -6.45
CA SER A 52 11.59 -12.33 -6.78
C SER A 52 13.01 -12.17 -7.31
N LYS A 53 13.38 -10.95 -7.74
CA LYS A 53 14.67 -10.64 -8.37
C LYS A 53 15.65 -9.94 -7.44
N GLN A 54 15.17 -9.24 -6.41
CA GLN A 54 16.03 -8.56 -5.45
C GLN A 54 16.58 -9.53 -4.39
N ILE A 55 17.89 -9.43 -4.13
CA ILE A 55 18.57 -10.18 -3.07
C ILE A 55 18.22 -9.59 -1.70
N GLU A 56 18.00 -8.27 -1.62
CA GLU A 56 17.67 -7.57 -0.39
C GLU A 56 16.26 -6.96 -0.45
N VAL A 57 15.46 -7.28 0.57
CA VAL A 57 14.11 -6.73 0.76
C VAL A 57 14.20 -5.55 1.72
N ASN A 58 13.78 -4.37 1.25
CA ASN A 58 13.65 -3.21 2.12
C ASN A 58 12.57 -3.46 3.18
N LYS A 59 12.88 -3.13 4.43
CA LYS A 59 11.96 -3.27 5.56
C LYS A 59 11.69 -1.90 6.15
N LEU A 60 10.47 -1.71 6.66
CA LEU A 60 10.16 -0.53 7.46
C LEU A 60 11.09 -0.49 8.68
N HIS A 61 11.63 0.68 8.97
CA HIS A 61 12.63 0.88 10.00
C HIS A 61 12.39 2.21 10.70
N HIS A 62 12.77 2.26 11.97
CA HIS A 62 12.93 3.47 12.74
C HIS A 62 14.03 3.22 13.77
N HIS A 63 14.91 4.21 14.00
CA HIS A 63 16.17 4.04 14.75
C HIS A 63 15.97 3.65 16.22
N SER A 64 14.84 4.01 16.83
CA SER A 64 14.52 3.72 18.23
C SER A 64 13.61 2.48 18.38
N ASP A 65 12.38 2.55 17.86
CA ASP A 65 11.40 1.45 17.89
C ASP A 65 10.61 1.47 16.57
N LEU A 66 10.35 0.30 15.99
CA LEU A 66 9.56 0.12 14.77
C LEU A 66 8.14 0.69 14.91
N LYS A 67 7.56 0.69 16.12
CA LYS A 67 6.26 1.31 16.42
C LYS A 67 6.24 2.82 16.25
N LEU A 68 7.39 3.46 16.09
CA LEU A 68 7.49 4.89 15.78
C LEU A 68 7.52 5.16 14.26
N ASN A 69 7.46 4.12 13.42
CA ASN A 69 7.29 4.29 11.98
C ASN A 69 5.79 4.38 11.64
N ASP A 70 5.35 5.53 11.12
CA ASP A 70 3.94 5.76 10.79
C ASP A 70 3.39 4.74 9.77
N LEU A 71 4.15 4.43 8.71
CA LEU A 71 3.73 3.44 7.72
C LEU A 71 3.62 2.03 8.31
N TYR A 72 4.45 1.69 9.30
CA TYR A 72 4.34 0.43 10.01
C TYR A 72 3.03 0.36 10.80
N ASN A 73 2.71 1.43 11.54
CA ASN A 73 1.45 1.52 12.29
C ASN A 73 0.22 1.49 11.38
N TYR A 74 0.27 2.16 10.22
CA TYR A 74 -0.81 2.10 9.23
C TYR A 74 -0.97 0.69 8.66
N SER A 75 0.15 0.04 8.32
CA SER A 75 0.14 -1.34 7.81
C SER A 75 -0.45 -2.30 8.85
N GLU A 76 -0.01 -2.20 10.11
CA GLU A 76 -0.54 -3.00 11.22
C GLU A 76 -2.06 -2.79 11.40
N LYS A 77 -2.55 -1.53 11.35
CA LYS A 77 -3.98 -1.23 11.43
C LYS A 77 -4.78 -1.85 10.28
N ILE A 78 -4.28 -1.84 9.06
CA ILE A 78 -4.96 -2.44 7.90
C ILE A 78 -5.18 -3.93 8.11
N PHE A 79 -4.15 -4.66 8.60
CA PHE A 79 -4.25 -6.10 8.80
C PHE A 79 -5.05 -6.49 10.05
N ASN A 80 -4.96 -5.72 11.14
CA ASN A 80 -5.69 -6.00 12.37
C ASN A 80 -7.15 -5.54 12.34
N GLN A 81 -7.47 -4.50 11.56
CA GLN A 81 -8.81 -3.92 11.45
C GLN A 81 -9.18 -3.64 9.98
N PRO A 82 -9.50 -4.69 9.19
CA PRO A 82 -9.74 -4.55 7.75
C PRO A 82 -10.88 -3.59 7.37
N ASN A 83 -11.80 -3.30 8.31
CA ASN A 83 -12.89 -2.35 8.10
C ASN A 83 -12.42 -0.90 7.97
N ASN A 84 -11.23 -0.58 8.49
CA ASN A 84 -10.65 0.77 8.45
C ASN A 84 -9.82 1.02 7.19
N PHE A 85 -9.85 0.11 6.20
CA PHE A 85 -8.99 0.17 5.02
C PHE A 85 -9.02 1.54 4.30
N ILE A 86 -10.21 2.11 4.07
CA ILE A 86 -10.36 3.40 3.38
C ILE A 86 -9.82 4.56 4.23
N GLU A 87 -10.08 4.54 5.54
CA GLU A 87 -9.59 5.58 6.45
C GLU A 87 -8.05 5.53 6.53
N VAL A 88 -7.48 4.33 6.71
CA VAL A 88 -6.04 4.17 6.82
C VAL A 88 -5.34 4.49 5.49
N SER A 89 -5.94 4.18 4.33
CA SER A 89 -5.36 4.56 3.04
C SER A 89 -5.30 6.09 2.84
N GLN A 90 -6.27 6.83 3.38
CA GLN A 90 -6.26 8.30 3.42
C GLN A 90 -5.16 8.84 4.35
N ASN A 91 -4.90 8.18 5.47
CA ASN A 91 -3.80 8.55 6.38
C ASN A 91 -2.43 8.34 5.70
N ILE A 92 -2.26 7.24 4.94
CA ILE A 92 -1.05 7.01 4.14
C ILE A 92 -0.87 8.11 3.08
N LEU A 93 -1.93 8.45 2.35
CA LEU A 93 -1.90 9.55 1.37
C LEU A 93 -1.49 10.88 2.01
N THR A 94 -2.02 11.18 3.19
CA THR A 94 -1.70 12.41 3.94
C THR A 94 -0.24 12.43 4.39
N HIS A 95 0.29 11.28 4.80
CA HIS A 95 1.71 11.14 5.17
C HIS A 95 2.66 11.37 3.98
N LEU A 96 2.23 11.07 2.75
CA LEU A 96 3.03 11.24 1.53
C LEU A 96 2.98 12.66 0.91
N TYR A 97 2.13 13.55 1.44
CA TYR A 97 1.88 14.89 0.88
C TYR A 97 2.80 15.98 1.45
#